data_AF-A0A3A4B9P8-F1
#
_entry.id   AF-A0A3A4B9P8-F1
#
_cell.length_a   1.000
_cell.length_b   1.000
_cell.length_c   1.000
_cell.angle_alpha   90.00
_cell.angle_beta   90.00
_cell.angle_gamma   90.00
#
_symmetry.space_group_name_H-M   'P 1'
#
loop_
_entity.id
_entity.type
_entity.pdbx_description
1 polymer ?
#
loop_
_entity_poly.entity_id
_entity_poly.type
_entity_poly.pdbx_seq_one_letter_code
_entity_poly.pdbx_strand_id
1 'polypeptide(L)' 'MASSEIAEFRADMAAVADAVEAIAAELGSTSALLGTQTWRGGAADAWARDWTARRARLRALLRAVLEEQPDLLRRMRDHG' A
#
# COMPACT_ATOMS: atom_id res chain seq x y z
N MET A 1 -11.69 0.54 -28.23
CA MET A 1 -11.82 1.46 -27.09
C MET A 1 -11.43 2.84 -27.54
N ALA A 2 -12.14 3.84 -27.05
CA ALA A 2 -11.83 5.23 -27.34
C ALA A 2 -10.54 5.64 -26.60
N SER A 3 -9.74 6.53 -27.21
CA SER A 3 -8.52 7.06 -26.59
C SER A 3 -8.76 7.70 -25.20
N SER A 4 -10.00 8.12 -24.90
CA SER A 4 -10.40 8.64 -23.59
C SER A 4 -10.44 7.57 -22.50
N GLU A 5 -10.94 6.37 -22.82
CA GLU A 5 -11.08 5.26 -21.86
C GLU A 5 -9.71 4.76 -21.38
N ILE A 6 -8.72 4.73 -22.28
CA ILE A 6 -7.34 4.37 -21.94
C ILE A 6 -6.69 5.46 -21.06
N ALA A 7 -7.04 6.73 -21.27
CA ALA A 7 -6.53 7.84 -20.47
C ALA A 7 -7.14 7.83 -19.05
N GLU A 8 -8.44 7.57 -18.93
CA GLU A 8 -9.13 7.38 -17.64
C GLU A 8 -8.54 6.21 -16.87
N PHE A 9 -8.36 5.05 -17.51
CA PHE A 9 -7.76 3.88 -16.88
C PHE A 9 -6.34 4.14 -16.33
N ARG A 10 -5.54 4.93 -17.05
CA ARG A 10 -4.21 5.36 -16.57
C ARG A 10 -4.31 6.29 -15.36
N ALA A 11 -5.26 7.21 -15.36
CA ALA A 11 -5.50 8.11 -14.24
C ALA A 11 -5.92 7.34 -12.99
N ASP A 12 -6.81 6.36 -13.14
CA ASP A 12 -7.25 5.49 -12.04
C ASP A 12 -6.08 4.68 -11.46
N MET A 13 -5.21 4.11 -12.31
CA MET A 13 -4.02 3.39 -11.84
C MET A 13 -3.04 4.29 -11.07
N ALA A 14 -2.86 5.54 -11.51
CA ALA A 14 -2.06 6.51 -10.79
C ALA A 14 -2.68 6.85 -9.42
N ALA A 15 -3.99 7.06 -9.36
CA ALA A 15 -4.70 7.31 -8.10
C ALA A 15 -4.60 6.12 -7.12
N VAL A 16 -4.65 4.89 -7.63
CA VAL A 16 -4.40 3.68 -6.83
C VAL A 16 -2.97 3.67 -6.29
N ALA A 17 -1.98 4.03 -7.10
CA ALA A 17 -0.59 4.07 -6.65
C ALA A 17 -0.38 5.11 -5.53
N ASP A 18 -0.95 6.30 -5.68
CA ASP A 18 -0.89 7.35 -4.66
C ASP A 18 -1.56 6.91 -3.35
N ALA A 19 -2.72 6.25 -3.44
CA ALA A 19 -3.42 5.71 -2.28
C ALA A 19 -2.60 4.62 -1.57
N VAL A 20 -1.94 3.74 -2.33
CA VAL A 20 -1.06 2.70 -1.81
C VAL A 20 0.09 3.31 -1.01
N GLU A 21 0.78 4.31 -1.57
CA GLU A 21 1.90 4.98 -0.90
C GLU A 21 1.44 5.73 0.37
N ALA A 22 0.28 6.39 0.32
CA ALA A 22 -0.31 7.05 1.49
C ALA A 22 -0.60 6.05 2.62
N ILE A 23 -1.20 4.91 2.32
CA ILE A 23 -1.45 3.86 3.32
C ILE A 23 -0.12 3.31 3.86
N ALA A 24 0.87 3.06 3.00
CA ALA A 24 2.17 2.54 3.41
C ALA A 24 2.94 3.52 4.33
N ALA A 25 2.74 4.83 4.16
CA ALA A 25 3.26 5.88 5.03
C ALA A 25 2.56 5.87 6.40
N GLU A 26 1.23 5.83 6.44
CA GLU A 26 0.45 5.82 7.69
C GLU A 26 0.66 4.54 8.52
N LEU A 27 0.84 3.40 7.86
CA LEU A 27 1.27 2.18 8.55
C LEU A 27 2.66 2.32 9.18
N GLY A 28 3.51 3.23 8.67
CA GLY A 28 4.79 3.58 9.29
C GLY A 28 4.64 4.49 10.51
N SER A 29 3.69 5.43 10.47
CA SER A 29 3.46 6.42 11.52
C SER A 29 2.83 5.83 12.79
N THR A 30 2.06 4.75 12.66
CA THR A 30 1.31 4.13 13.79
C THR A 30 2.20 3.77 14.99
N SER A 31 3.44 3.32 14.75
CA SER A 31 4.40 3.00 15.83
C SER A 31 4.81 4.21 16.67
N ALA A 32 4.77 5.43 16.11
CA ALA A 32 5.08 6.65 16.84
C ALA A 32 3.95 7.05 17.82
N LEU A 33 2.70 6.64 17.54
CA LEU A 33 1.53 6.96 18.36
C LEU A 33 1.52 6.25 19.71
N LEU A 34 2.25 5.15 19.85
CA LEU A 34 2.21 4.29 21.04
C LEU A 34 3.19 4.67 22.13
N GLY A 35 3.84 5.83 22.00
CA GLY A 35 4.66 6.40 23.06
C GLY A 35 5.72 5.42 23.54
N THR A 36 6.75 5.19 22.74
CA THR A 36 7.88 4.29 23.05
C THR A 36 8.57 4.61 24.40
N GLN A 37 8.31 5.80 24.94
CA GLN A 37 8.83 6.24 26.24
C GLN A 37 7.96 5.81 27.44
N THR A 38 6.64 5.68 27.27
CA THR A 38 5.68 5.47 28.39
C THR A 38 5.11 4.06 28.42
N TRP A 39 4.94 3.38 27.29
CA TRP A 39 4.47 2.01 27.24
C TRP A 39 5.63 1.01 27.09
N ARG A 40 5.89 0.23 28.14
CA ARG A 40 7.04 -0.70 28.22
C ARG A 40 6.65 -2.05 28.84
N GLY A 41 7.52 -3.04 28.68
CA GLY A 41 7.36 -4.39 29.23
C GLY A 41 6.86 -5.40 28.20
N GLY A 42 6.72 -6.67 28.60
CA GLY A 42 6.46 -7.77 27.67
C GLY A 42 5.20 -7.61 26.79
N ALA A 43 4.18 -6.89 27.26
CA ALA A 43 3.00 -6.57 26.46
C ALA A 43 3.30 -5.58 25.32
N ALA A 44 4.14 -4.57 25.59
CA ALA A 44 4.59 -3.63 24.58
C ALA A 44 5.46 -4.33 23.52
N ASP A 45 6.36 -5.23 23.96
CA ASP A 45 7.21 -6.02 23.05
C ASP A 45 6.38 -6.96 22.17
N ALA A 46 5.37 -7.63 22.73
CA ALA A 46 4.47 -8.50 21.99
C ALA A 46 3.69 -7.71 20.92
N TRP A 47 3.09 -6.58 21.32
CA TRP A 47 2.40 -5.70 20.40
C TRP A 47 3.34 -5.21 19.27
N ALA A 48 4.56 -4.80 19.59
CA ALA A 48 5.51 -4.28 18.60
C ALA A 48 5.89 -5.35 17.55
N ARG A 49 6.07 -6.60 17.99
CA ARG A 49 6.30 -7.74 17.07
C ARG A 49 5.10 -8.00 16.18
N ASP A 50 3.91 -8.08 16.76
CA ASP A 50 2.67 -8.35 16.03
C ASP A 50 2.36 -7.24 15.02
N TRP A 51 2.54 -5.98 15.43
CA TRP A 51 2.42 -4.82 14.54
C TRP A 51 3.41 -4.87 13.40
N THR A 52 4.68 -5.17 13.68
CA THR A 52 5.72 -5.28 12.66
C THR A 52 5.39 -6.37 11.64
N ALA A 53 4.95 -7.54 12.09
CA ALA A 53 4.54 -8.64 11.22
C ALA A 53 3.32 -8.27 10.36
N ARG A 54 2.29 -7.66 10.97
CA ARG A 54 1.09 -7.21 10.26
C ARG A 54 1.43 -6.14 9.21
N ARG A 55 2.24 -5.16 9.57
CA ARG A 55 2.70 -4.10 8.67
C ARG A 55 3.48 -4.66 7.48
N ALA A 56 4.33 -5.66 7.70
CA ALA A 56 5.07 -6.30 6.62
C ALA A 56 4.13 -6.99 5.62
N ARG A 57 3.11 -7.70 6.12
CA ARG A 57 2.08 -8.33 5.28
C ARG A 57 1.29 -7.31 4.48
N LEU A 58 0.84 -6.23 5.12
CA LEU A 58 0.10 -5.16 4.44
C LEU A 58 0.94 -4.50 3.34
N ARG A 59 2.21 -4.22 3.61
CA ARG A 59 3.14 -3.68 2.60
C ARG A 59 3.35 -4.62 1.42
N ALA A 60 3.42 -5.93 1.66
CA ALA A 60 3.53 -6.91 0.57
C ALA A 60 2.30 -6.90 -0.33
N LEU A 61 1.09 -6.84 0.26
CA LEU A 61 -0.16 -6.77 -0.51
C LEU A 61 -0.26 -5.47 -1.33
N LEU A 62 0.07 -4.35 -0.70
CA LEU A 62 0.09 -3.04 -1.36
C LEU A 62 1.09 -3.02 -2.53
N ARG A 63 2.28 -3.60 -2.34
CA ARG A 63 3.28 -3.72 -3.39
C ARG A 63 2.83 -4.61 -4.55
N ALA A 64 2.15 -5.72 -4.26
CA ALA A 64 1.60 -6.59 -5.29
C ALA A 64 0.60 -5.83 -6.20
N VAL A 65 -0.20 -4.91 -5.63
CA VAL A 65 -1.08 -4.04 -6.43
C VAL A 65 -0.28 -3.20 -7.43
N LEU A 66 0.85 -2.62 -6.99
CA LEU A 66 1.72 -1.82 -7.87
C LEU A 66 2.40 -2.67 -8.94
N GLU A 67 2.85 -3.87 -8.58
CA GLU A 67 3.54 -4.80 -9.49
C GLU A 67 2.62 -5.33 -10.60
N GLU A 68 1.30 -5.42 -10.36
CA GLU A 68 0.30 -5.81 -11.35
C GLU A 68 -0.07 -4.68 -12.33
N GLN A 69 0.12 -3.41 -11.97
CA GLN A 69 -0.33 -2.28 -12.81
C GLN A 69 0.24 -2.27 -14.23
N PRO A 70 1.54 -2.54 -14.48
CA PRO A 70 2.09 -2.56 -15.83
C PRO A 70 1.43 -3.60 -16.73
N ASP A 71 1.10 -4.78 -16.19
CA ASP A 71 0.45 -5.85 -16.94
C ASP A 71 -1.01 -5.52 -17.25
N LEU A 72 -1.72 -4.87 -16.31
CA LEU A 72 -3.07 -4.38 -16.55
C LEU A 72 -3.09 -3.29 -17.62
N LEU A 73 -2.15 -2.34 -17.57
CA LEU A 73 -1.97 -1.31 -18.61
C LEU A 73 -1.62 -1.89 -19.97
N ARG A 74 -0.77 -2.92 -20.01
CA ARG A 74 -0.43 -3.64 -21.23
C ARG A 74 -1.64 -4.34 -21.83
N ARG A 75 -2.38 -5.13 -21.03
CA ARG A 75 -3.61 -5.80 -21.48
C ARG A 75 -4.65 -4.82 -22.00
N MET A 76 -4.80 -3.67 -21.33
CA MET A 76 -5.70 -2.61 -21.77
C MET A 76 -5.30 -2.05 -23.14
N ARG A 77 -4.02 -1.85 -23.41
CA ARG A 77 -3.53 -1.39 -24.72
C ARG A 77 -3.69 -2.46 -25.81
N ASP A 78 -3.53 -3.72 -25.47
CA ASP A 78 -3.54 -4.83 -26.43
C ASP A 78 -4.97 -5.29 -26.80
N HIS A 79 -5.96 -5.01 -25.93
CA HIS A 79 -7.36 -5.43 -26.11
C HIS A 79 -8.38 -4.29 -26.12
N GLY A 80 -7.95 -3.05 -25.91
CA GLY A 80 -8.76 -1.85 -26.02
C GLY A 80 -8.74 -1.30 -27.43
#